data_AF-A0A346PM92-F1
#
_entry.id   AF-A0A346PM92-F1
#
_cell.length_a   1.000
_cell.length_b   1.000
_cell.length_c   1.000
_cell.angle_alpha   90.00
_cell.angle_beta   90.00
_cell.angle_gamma   90.00
#
_symmetry.space_group_name_H-M   'P 1'
#
loop_
_entity.id
_entity.type
_entity.pdbx_description
1 polymer ?
#
loop_
_entity_poly.entity_id
_entity_poly.type
_entity_poly.pdbx_seq_one_letter_code
_entity_poly.pdbx_strand_id
1 'polypeptide(L)'
;MNGEQSEDNSSADDDESADENSDDIEYERCDARFVHISALPDPAEEEARRAIEDGEYEIDDRLLLSEVVNIFTAVFIDGPTYYSGITEHDGDEMRLLMEEIRPQTQPLTLQNYADKDVTANVRIELDGDVLVDESVEIEASEAVPLGDDDQYRFGSYYAEVKIEELELEDDMSWRVNESSHHSDISFDEQSLFREGQEHSSPLYCEWTDDGEVRPM
;
A
#
# COMPACT_ATOMS: atom_id res chain seq x y z
N MET A 1 -47.84 -13.47 67.91
CA MET A 1 -47.79 -12.11 67.33
C MET A 1 -46.93 -12.21 66.10
N ASN A 2 -47.58 -11.98 64.95
CA ASN A 2 -47.13 -11.48 63.64
C ASN A 2 -45.67 -11.72 63.23
N GLY A 3 -45.33 -12.26 62.06
CA GLY A 3 -46.11 -12.58 60.87
C GLY A 3 -45.15 -12.77 59.68
N GLU A 4 -45.54 -13.67 58.77
CA GLU A 4 -45.30 -13.82 57.30
C GLU A 4 -44.12 -13.05 56.66
N GLN A 5 -43.35 -13.60 55.70
CA GLN A 5 -43.68 -14.24 54.40
C GLN A 5 -42.51 -15.20 54.03
N SER A 6 -42.65 -16.40 53.44
CA SER A 6 -43.06 -16.78 52.06
C SER A 6 -42.21 -16.03 50.99
N GLU A 7 -41.57 -16.58 49.95
CA GLU A 7 -41.84 -17.72 49.04
C GLU A 7 -40.55 -18.19 48.31
N ASP A 8 -40.58 -19.44 47.83
CA ASP A 8 -39.75 -20.05 46.77
C ASP A 8 -39.79 -19.29 45.43
N ASN A 9 -38.67 -19.28 44.67
CA ASN A 9 -38.61 -19.44 43.19
C ASN A 9 -37.15 -19.25 42.71
N SER A 10 -36.46 -20.25 42.17
CA SER A 10 -36.52 -20.83 40.81
C SER A 10 -35.56 -20.18 39.81
N SER A 11 -34.91 -21.06 39.04
CA SER A 11 -33.83 -20.94 38.05
C SER A 11 -33.99 -19.94 36.90
N ALA A 12 -32.83 -19.70 36.25
CA ALA A 12 -32.62 -19.18 34.88
C ALA A 12 -33.05 -17.71 34.69
N ASP A 13 -32.35 -16.85 33.94
CA ASP A 13 -31.83 -16.99 32.59
C ASP A 13 -30.72 -15.95 32.32
N ASP A 14 -29.93 -16.21 31.27
CA ASP A 14 -28.98 -15.31 30.60
C ASP A 14 -29.47 -13.85 30.45
N ASP A 15 -28.58 -12.89 30.72
CA ASP A 15 -28.72 -11.51 30.30
C ASP A 15 -27.35 -11.04 29.76
N GLU A 16 -26.95 -11.67 28.64
CA GLU A 16 -26.08 -11.02 27.66
C GLU A 16 -26.96 -10.11 26.82
N SER A 17 -27.12 -8.87 27.29
CA SER A 17 -27.65 -7.77 26.49
C SER A 17 -26.49 -6.84 26.16
N ALA A 18 -25.67 -7.22 25.18
CA ALA A 18 -24.83 -6.27 24.46
C ALA A 18 -25.76 -5.51 23.50
N ASP A 19 -26.13 -4.30 23.93
CA ASP A 19 -27.09 -3.42 23.29
C ASP A 19 -26.69 -3.12 21.83
N GLU A 20 -27.64 -3.40 20.93
CA GLU A 20 -27.64 -3.09 19.51
C GLU A 20 -27.64 -1.56 19.31
N ASN A 21 -26.59 -0.99 18.73
CA ASN A 21 -26.61 0.34 18.08
C ASN A 21 -25.36 0.56 17.20
N SER A 22 -25.03 -0.39 16.33
CA SER A 22 -23.98 -0.20 15.31
C SER A 22 -24.47 0.56 14.06
N ASP A 23 -25.76 0.90 13.98
CA ASP A 23 -26.38 1.41 12.75
C ASP A 23 -26.32 2.93 12.54
N ASP A 24 -25.90 3.72 13.54
CA ASP A 24 -25.98 5.19 13.52
C ASP A 24 -24.62 5.92 13.65
N ILE A 25 -23.49 5.22 13.46
CA ILE A 25 -22.17 5.89 13.47
C ILE A 25 -21.91 6.48 12.08
N GLU A 26 -21.90 7.81 12.00
CA GLU A 26 -21.43 8.54 10.82
C GLU A 26 -19.91 8.64 10.85
N TYR A 27 -19.23 7.90 9.98
CA TYR A 27 -17.78 7.89 9.89
C TYR A 27 -17.26 9.07 9.06
N GLU A 28 -16.23 9.74 9.56
CA GLU A 28 -15.49 10.72 8.78
C GLU A 28 -14.73 10.04 7.63
N ARG A 29 -14.64 10.74 6.50
CA ARG A 29 -13.93 10.23 5.33
C ARG A 29 -12.43 10.46 5.46
N CYS A 30 -11.67 9.42 5.14
CA CYS A 30 -10.23 9.46 5.02
C CYS A 30 -9.79 9.79 3.58
N ASP A 31 -8.87 10.75 3.46
CA ASP A 31 -8.25 11.16 2.18
C ASP A 31 -6.82 10.59 1.99
N ALA A 32 -6.37 9.71 2.88
CA ALA A 32 -5.07 9.06 2.72
C ALA A 32 -5.03 8.18 1.47
N ARG A 33 -3.89 8.21 0.77
CA ARG A 33 -3.67 7.35 -0.41
C ARG A 33 -3.50 5.88 -0.02
N PHE A 34 -2.86 5.61 1.11
CA PHE A 34 -2.59 4.26 1.59
C PHE A 34 -3.41 4.02 2.85
N VAL A 35 -4.23 2.97 2.86
CA VAL A 35 -5.12 2.65 3.98
C VAL A 35 -4.91 1.20 4.37
N HIS A 36 -4.53 0.96 5.63
CA HIS A 36 -4.50 -0.39 6.17
C HIS A 36 -5.91 -0.89 6.40
N ILE A 37 -6.24 -2.07 5.87
CA ILE A 37 -7.57 -2.66 6.02
C ILE A 37 -7.90 -2.88 7.51
N SER A 38 -6.91 -3.30 8.30
CA SER A 38 -7.05 -3.48 9.75
C SER A 38 -7.23 -2.20 10.58
N ALA A 39 -7.20 -1.03 9.93
CA ALA A 39 -7.41 0.26 10.57
C ALA A 39 -8.76 0.86 10.18
N LEU A 40 -9.50 0.24 9.24
CA LEU A 40 -10.85 0.66 8.87
C LEU A 40 -11.81 0.41 10.04
N PRO A 41 -12.95 1.12 10.09
CA PRO A 41 -14.03 0.75 10.98
C PRO A 41 -14.50 -0.69 10.72
N ASP A 42 -14.83 -1.43 11.79
CA ASP A 42 -15.19 -2.86 11.73
C ASP A 42 -16.11 -3.24 10.56
N PRO A 43 -17.22 -2.52 10.26
CA PRO A 43 -18.08 -2.94 9.16
C PRO A 43 -17.44 -2.72 7.78
N ALA A 44 -16.64 -1.66 7.60
CA ALA A 44 -15.91 -1.42 6.35
C ALA A 44 -14.70 -2.36 6.20
N GLU A 45 -14.06 -2.74 7.31
CA GLU A 45 -13.03 -3.78 7.35
C GLU A 45 -13.60 -5.12 6.90
N GLU A 46 -14.79 -5.48 7.39
CA GLU A 46 -15.46 -6.74 7.04
C GLU A 46 -15.83 -6.81 5.55
N GLU A 47 -16.38 -5.73 4.98
CA GLU A 47 -16.67 -5.62 3.54
C GLU A 47 -15.40 -5.85 2.71
N ALA A 48 -14.30 -5.17 3.05
CA ALA A 48 -13.03 -5.29 2.33
C ALA A 48 -12.43 -6.70 2.47
N ARG A 49 -12.44 -7.28 3.67
CA ARG A 49 -11.90 -8.63 3.90
C ARG A 49 -12.69 -9.70 3.19
N ARG A 50 -14.03 -9.66 3.22
CA ARG A 50 -14.86 -10.61 2.47
C ARG A 50 -14.60 -10.52 0.98
N ALA A 51 -14.48 -9.31 0.42
CA ALA A 51 -14.13 -9.13 -0.99
C ALA A 51 -12.76 -9.72 -1.34
N ILE A 52 -11.79 -9.73 -0.42
CA ILE A 52 -10.49 -10.37 -0.61
C ILE A 52 -10.57 -11.90 -0.48
N GLU A 53 -11.25 -12.39 0.55
CA GLU A 53 -11.32 -13.82 0.90
C GLU A 53 -12.20 -14.62 -0.05
N ASP A 54 -13.39 -14.09 -0.35
CA ASP A 54 -14.39 -14.72 -1.21
C ASP A 54 -14.22 -14.33 -2.69
N GLY A 55 -13.39 -13.31 -2.96
CA GLY A 55 -13.14 -12.73 -4.27
C GLY A 55 -14.13 -11.64 -4.67
N GLU A 56 -15.28 -11.56 -4.00
CA GLU A 56 -16.28 -10.51 -4.16
C GLU A 56 -17.08 -10.30 -2.86
N TYR A 57 -17.63 -9.11 -2.69
CA TYR A 57 -18.61 -8.82 -1.66
C TYR A 57 -19.88 -8.27 -2.32
N GLU A 58 -21.00 -8.97 -2.14
CA GLU A 58 -22.31 -8.52 -2.64
C GLU A 58 -22.81 -7.34 -1.80
N ILE A 59 -23.21 -6.27 -2.48
CA ILE A 59 -23.68 -5.04 -1.86
C ILE A 59 -25.20 -5.06 -1.86
N ASP A 60 -25.78 -5.33 -0.68
CA ASP A 60 -27.24 -5.39 -0.49
C ASP A 60 -27.90 -4.00 -0.61
N ASP A 61 -27.45 -3.04 0.21
CA ASP A 61 -28.05 -1.70 0.32
C ASP A 61 -27.02 -0.58 0.13
N ARG A 62 -25.92 -0.62 0.91
CA ARG A 62 -24.85 0.39 0.89
C ARG A 62 -23.49 -0.29 1.06
N LEU A 63 -22.44 0.37 0.55
CA LEU A 63 -21.05 -0.05 0.72
C LEU A 63 -20.33 0.95 1.64
N LEU A 64 -20.20 0.60 2.92
CA LEU A 64 -19.63 1.49 3.93
C LEU A 64 -18.18 1.87 3.62
N LEU A 65 -17.40 0.94 3.06
CA LEU A 65 -16.02 1.15 2.63
C LEU A 65 -15.89 2.39 1.71
N SER A 66 -16.86 2.59 0.81
CA SER A 66 -16.87 3.72 -0.13
C SER A 66 -17.27 5.06 0.50
N GLU A 67 -17.93 5.01 1.66
CA GLU A 67 -18.29 6.18 2.46
C GLU A 67 -17.07 6.68 3.25
N VAL A 68 -16.33 5.76 3.86
CA VAL A 68 -15.17 6.07 4.71
C VAL A 68 -13.89 6.33 3.94
N VAL A 69 -13.71 5.72 2.76
CA VAL A 69 -12.51 5.87 1.92
C VAL A 69 -12.92 6.01 0.46
N ASN A 70 -12.16 6.80 -0.31
CA ASN A 70 -12.32 6.79 -1.77
C ASN A 70 -11.70 5.53 -2.39
N ILE A 71 -12.52 4.49 -2.55
CA ILE A 71 -12.08 3.17 -3.06
C ILE A 71 -11.37 3.23 -4.42
N PHE A 72 -11.67 4.23 -5.26
CA PHE A 72 -11.10 4.35 -6.61
C PHE A 72 -9.70 4.97 -6.64
N THR A 73 -9.30 5.66 -5.57
CA THR A 73 -7.99 6.35 -5.49
C THR A 73 -7.10 5.81 -4.39
N ALA A 74 -7.69 5.15 -3.39
CA ALA A 74 -6.96 4.53 -2.31
C ALA A 74 -6.29 3.23 -2.76
N VAL A 75 -5.15 2.95 -2.15
CA VAL A 75 -4.47 1.65 -2.16
C VAL A 75 -4.67 1.04 -0.79
N PHE A 76 -5.35 -0.10 -0.73
CA PHE A 76 -5.62 -0.82 0.50
C PHE A 76 -4.47 -1.78 0.81
N ILE A 77 -4.07 -1.87 2.08
CA ILE A 77 -2.96 -2.70 2.53
C ILE A 77 -3.50 -3.79 3.47
N ASP A 78 -3.26 -5.05 3.10
CA ASP A 78 -3.45 -6.20 3.99
C ASP A 78 -2.17 -7.03 4.04
N GLY A 79 -1.51 -7.02 5.20
CA GLY A 79 -0.18 -7.59 5.36
C GLY A 79 0.84 -7.01 4.37
N PRO A 80 1.51 -7.83 3.54
CA PRO A 80 2.46 -7.37 2.52
C PRO A 80 1.81 -7.04 1.16
N THR A 81 0.50 -7.22 1.02
CA THR A 81 -0.22 -7.16 -0.25
C THR A 81 -1.00 -5.85 -0.38
N TYR A 82 -1.08 -5.33 -1.61
CA TYR A 82 -1.80 -4.10 -1.92
C TYR A 82 -3.01 -4.41 -2.81
N TYR A 83 -4.11 -3.71 -2.57
CA TYR A 83 -5.37 -3.91 -3.30
C TYR A 83 -5.95 -2.59 -3.82
N SER A 84 -6.65 -2.66 -4.94
CA SER A 84 -7.51 -1.58 -5.44
C SER A 84 -8.97 -2.01 -5.36
N GLY A 85 -9.83 -1.12 -4.87
CA GLY A 85 -11.27 -1.36 -4.79
C GLY A 85 -11.97 -1.04 -6.10
N ILE A 86 -12.80 -1.97 -6.59
CA ILE A 86 -13.60 -1.82 -7.80
C ILE A 86 -15.04 -2.16 -7.46
N THR A 87 -15.98 -1.39 -8.01
CA THR A 87 -17.40 -1.73 -7.95
C THR A 87 -17.86 -2.19 -9.31
N GLU A 88 -18.42 -3.41 -9.36
CA GLU A 88 -19.03 -3.97 -10.56
C GLU A 88 -20.55 -4.02 -10.41
N HIS A 89 -21.23 -3.92 -11.54
CA HIS A 89 -22.70 -3.96 -11.63
C HIS A 89 -23.13 -5.02 -12.62
N ASP A 90 -23.97 -5.97 -12.18
CA ASP A 90 -24.66 -6.92 -13.05
C ASP A 90 -26.18 -6.81 -12.85
N GLY A 91 -26.85 -6.05 -13.73
CA GLY A 91 -28.26 -5.74 -13.59
C GLY A 91 -28.53 -4.85 -12.37
N ASP A 92 -29.24 -5.42 -11.39
CA ASP A 92 -29.55 -4.75 -10.11
C ASP A 92 -28.57 -5.15 -8.99
N GLU A 93 -27.70 -6.15 -9.22
CA GLU A 93 -26.69 -6.58 -8.26
C GLU A 93 -25.45 -5.68 -8.36
N MET A 94 -24.95 -5.25 -7.20
CA MET A 94 -23.71 -4.49 -7.06
C MET A 94 -22.71 -5.31 -6.26
N ARG A 95 -21.44 -5.30 -6.66
CA ARG A 95 -20.39 -6.07 -5.99
C ARG A 95 -19.14 -5.24 -5.81
N LEU A 96 -18.50 -5.39 -4.66
CA LEU A 96 -17.14 -4.91 -4.42
C LEU A 96 -16.16 -6.02 -4.78
N LEU A 97 -15.16 -5.68 -5.59
CA LEU A 97 -13.96 -6.48 -5.82
C LEU A 97 -12.76 -5.77 -5.21
N MET A 98 -11.85 -6.55 -4.64
CA MET A 98 -10.56 -6.08 -4.17
C MET A 98 -9.47 -6.76 -4.99
N GLU A 99 -9.01 -6.09 -6.04
CA GLU A 99 -7.99 -6.65 -6.93
C GLU A 99 -6.59 -6.43 -6.37
N GLU A 100 -5.80 -7.50 -6.27
CA GLU A 100 -4.38 -7.38 -5.92
C GLU A 100 -3.65 -6.56 -6.98
N ILE A 101 -2.91 -5.55 -6.53
CA ILE A 101 -2.12 -4.66 -7.38
C ILE A 101 -0.70 -4.57 -6.87
N ARG A 102 0.18 -4.08 -7.75
CA ARG A 102 1.45 -3.48 -7.34
C ARG A 102 1.38 -1.98 -7.65
N PRO A 103 1.44 -1.10 -6.64
CA PRO A 103 1.40 0.33 -6.89
C PRO A 103 2.54 0.80 -7.80
N GLN A 104 2.24 1.74 -8.70
CA GLN A 104 3.25 2.41 -9.51
C GLN A 104 4.12 3.32 -8.65
N THR A 105 5.40 3.41 -9.02
CA THR A 105 6.39 4.28 -8.38
C THR A 105 7.21 5.01 -9.44
N GLN A 106 8.06 5.93 -9.01
CA GLN A 106 8.86 6.77 -9.91
C GLN A 106 9.96 5.95 -10.60
N PRO A 107 10.37 6.33 -11.83
CA PRO A 107 11.50 5.68 -12.49
C PRO A 107 12.81 5.91 -11.75
N LEU A 108 13.78 5.02 -11.98
CA LEU A 108 15.15 5.18 -11.52
C LEU A 108 15.93 6.08 -12.46
N THR A 109 16.83 6.87 -11.88
CA THR A 109 17.84 7.60 -12.65
C THR A 109 19.24 7.10 -12.33
N LEU A 110 20.11 7.16 -13.33
CA LEU A 110 21.56 6.96 -13.20
C LEU A 110 22.27 8.30 -13.41
N GLN A 111 22.99 8.75 -12.39
CA GLN A 111 23.61 10.06 -12.34
C GLN A 111 25.14 9.96 -12.44
N ASN A 112 25.71 10.72 -13.38
CA ASN A 112 27.14 10.82 -13.61
C ASN A 112 27.71 12.08 -12.94
N TYR A 113 28.41 11.93 -11.82
CA TYR A 113 29.16 13.02 -11.18
C TYR A 113 30.62 13.11 -11.64
N ALA A 114 31.08 12.23 -12.53
CA ALA A 114 32.39 12.36 -13.16
C ALA A 114 32.41 13.54 -14.16
N ASP A 115 33.61 13.98 -14.49
CA ASP A 115 33.88 15.08 -15.42
C ASP A 115 34.05 14.60 -16.88
N LYS A 116 33.62 13.37 -17.17
CA LYS A 116 33.68 12.76 -18.51
C LYS A 116 32.43 11.95 -18.82
N ASP A 117 32.18 11.80 -20.11
CA ASP A 117 31.13 10.93 -20.63
C ASP A 117 31.53 9.46 -20.45
N VAL A 118 30.56 8.61 -20.13
CA VAL A 118 30.78 7.18 -19.94
C VAL A 118 29.63 6.35 -20.50
N THR A 119 29.91 5.08 -20.78
CA THR A 119 28.88 4.08 -21.05
C THR A 119 28.69 3.17 -19.84
N ALA A 120 27.47 3.12 -19.29
CA ALA A 120 27.11 2.21 -18.22
C ALA A 120 26.30 1.04 -18.77
N ASN A 121 26.65 -0.18 -18.38
CA ASN A 121 25.79 -1.36 -18.58
C ASN A 121 24.97 -1.55 -17.31
N VAL A 122 23.65 -1.56 -17.45
CA VAL A 122 22.72 -1.55 -16.34
C VAL A 122 21.74 -2.70 -16.49
N ARG A 123 21.63 -3.52 -15.46
CA ARG A 123 20.57 -4.52 -15.31
C ARG A 123 19.79 -4.23 -14.04
N ILE A 124 18.46 -4.09 -14.14
CA ILE A 124 17.56 -3.90 -12.99
C ILE A 124 16.51 -5.00 -13.01
N GLU A 125 16.32 -5.62 -11.85
CA GLU A 125 15.30 -6.63 -11.60
C GLU A 125 14.31 -6.15 -10.54
N LEU A 126 13.04 -6.50 -10.69
CA LEU A 126 11.97 -6.35 -9.72
C LEU A 126 11.45 -7.72 -9.32
N ASP A 127 11.65 -8.10 -8.06
CA ASP A 127 11.31 -9.42 -7.50
C ASP A 127 11.83 -10.60 -8.35
N GLY A 128 12.95 -10.40 -9.05
CA GLY A 128 13.61 -11.39 -9.89
C GLY A 128 13.24 -11.34 -11.38
N ASP A 129 12.28 -10.51 -11.77
CA ASP A 129 11.96 -10.24 -13.18
C ASP A 129 12.78 -9.07 -13.71
N VAL A 130 13.45 -9.24 -14.85
CA VAL A 130 14.26 -8.19 -15.48
C VAL A 130 13.37 -7.09 -16.04
N LEU A 131 13.55 -5.87 -15.53
CA LEU A 131 12.89 -4.65 -16.02
C LEU A 131 13.77 -3.91 -17.04
N VAL A 132 15.05 -3.76 -16.71
CA VAL A 132 16.03 -3.03 -17.52
C VAL A 132 17.23 -3.93 -17.75
N ASP A 133 17.72 -3.99 -18.99
CA ASP A 133 18.97 -4.65 -19.38
C ASP A 133 19.49 -3.92 -20.63
N GLU A 134 20.23 -2.84 -20.41
CA GLU A 134 20.67 -1.94 -21.48
C GLU A 134 22.05 -1.31 -21.21
N SER A 135 22.66 -0.79 -22.29
CA SER A 135 23.85 0.04 -22.23
C SER A 135 23.45 1.49 -22.50
N VAL A 136 23.72 2.39 -21.56
CA VAL A 136 23.37 3.81 -21.65
C VAL A 136 24.62 4.68 -21.71
N GLU A 137 24.65 5.62 -22.65
CA GLU A 137 25.65 6.70 -22.69
C GLU A 137 25.19 7.85 -21.81
N ILE A 138 26.08 8.34 -20.94
CA ILE A 138 25.76 9.37 -19.95
C ILE A 138 26.82 10.46 -20.03
N GLU A 139 26.42 11.67 -20.39
CA GLU A 139 27.29 12.83 -20.46
C GLU A 139 27.81 13.22 -19.05
N ALA A 140 28.96 13.89 -19.01
CA ALA A 140 29.54 14.39 -17.77
C ALA A 140 28.56 15.29 -17.00
N SER A 141 28.40 15.07 -15.69
CA SER A 141 27.51 15.86 -14.81
C SER A 141 26.02 15.80 -15.16
N GLU A 142 25.58 14.83 -15.95
CA GLU A 142 24.17 14.63 -16.34
C GLU A 142 23.56 13.39 -15.66
N ALA A 143 22.24 13.27 -15.76
CA ALA A 143 21.49 12.10 -15.30
C ALA A 143 20.59 11.58 -16.41
N VAL A 144 20.44 10.26 -16.48
CA VAL A 144 19.56 9.60 -17.44
C VAL A 144 18.51 8.75 -16.72
N PRO A 145 17.23 8.79 -17.13
CA PRO A 145 16.27 7.79 -16.67
C PRO A 145 16.63 6.43 -17.26
N LEU A 146 16.37 5.37 -16.49
CA LEU A 146 16.60 3.98 -16.90
C LEU A 146 15.26 3.34 -17.26
N GLY A 147 15.19 2.62 -18.38
CA GLY A 147 13.95 1.97 -18.82
C GLY A 147 12.75 2.91 -19.05
N ASP A 148 11.55 2.33 -19.15
CA ASP A 148 10.29 3.08 -19.32
C ASP A 148 9.61 3.38 -17.98
N ASP A 149 9.05 4.59 -17.83
CA ASP A 149 8.40 5.08 -16.60
C ASP A 149 7.27 4.16 -16.09
N ASP A 150 6.56 3.48 -17.00
CA ASP A 150 5.38 2.68 -16.67
C ASP A 150 5.72 1.27 -16.20
N GLN A 151 6.99 0.89 -16.06
CA GLN A 151 7.41 -0.45 -15.61
C GLN A 151 7.67 -0.51 -14.10
N TYR A 152 7.96 0.61 -13.46
CA TYR A 152 8.37 0.67 -12.06
C TYR A 152 7.18 0.49 -11.11
N ARG A 153 7.33 -0.46 -10.17
CA ARG A 153 6.30 -0.84 -9.19
C ARG A 153 6.88 -1.00 -7.78
N PHE A 154 6.02 -1.07 -6.77
CA PHE A 154 6.46 -1.50 -5.43
C PHE A 154 6.97 -2.94 -5.46
N GLY A 155 7.96 -3.22 -4.63
CA GLY A 155 8.62 -4.52 -4.55
C GLY A 155 10.11 -4.43 -4.20
N SER A 156 10.81 -5.54 -4.37
CA SER A 156 12.25 -5.65 -4.10
C SER A 156 13.02 -5.46 -5.38
N TYR A 157 13.94 -4.51 -5.38
CA TYR A 157 14.78 -4.22 -6.53
C TYR A 157 16.19 -4.78 -6.32
N TYR A 158 16.77 -5.25 -7.41
CA TYR A 158 18.19 -5.56 -7.53
C TYR A 158 18.74 -4.87 -8.78
N ALA A 159 19.91 -4.27 -8.67
CA ALA A 159 20.58 -3.63 -9.79
C ALA A 159 22.04 -4.04 -9.88
N GLU A 160 22.52 -4.27 -11.09
CA GLU A 160 23.92 -4.46 -11.43
C GLU A 160 24.31 -3.34 -12.38
N VAL A 161 25.34 -2.56 -12.00
CA VAL A 161 25.84 -1.46 -12.84
C VAL A 161 27.32 -1.63 -13.06
N LYS A 162 27.75 -1.58 -14.32
CA LYS A 162 29.15 -1.71 -14.71
C LYS A 162 29.56 -0.59 -15.67
N ILE A 163 30.64 0.12 -15.31
CA ILE A 163 31.22 1.22 -16.09
C ILE A 163 32.69 0.90 -16.35
N GLU A 164 32.99 0.43 -17.57
CA GLU A 164 34.32 -0.08 -17.89
C GLU A 164 35.39 1.02 -17.95
N GLU A 165 35.03 2.22 -18.41
CA GLU A 165 35.94 3.37 -18.51
C GLU A 165 36.41 3.91 -17.14
N LEU A 166 35.75 3.50 -16.07
CA LEU A 166 36.08 3.86 -14.69
C LEU A 166 36.49 2.66 -13.84
N GLU A 167 36.47 1.45 -14.39
CA GLU A 167 36.70 0.20 -13.66
C GLU A 167 35.75 0.05 -12.44
N LEU A 168 34.52 0.53 -12.58
CA LEU A 168 33.48 0.46 -11.54
C LEU A 168 32.47 -0.64 -11.83
N GLU A 169 32.11 -1.35 -10.79
CA GLU A 169 31.09 -2.40 -10.78
C GLU A 169 30.53 -2.49 -9.37
N ASP A 170 29.20 -2.48 -9.25
CA ASP A 170 28.54 -2.69 -7.96
C ASP A 170 27.19 -3.38 -8.16
N ASP A 171 26.81 -4.13 -7.13
CA ASP A 171 25.51 -4.77 -7.00
C ASP A 171 24.73 -4.16 -5.84
N MET A 172 23.48 -3.82 -6.10
CA MET A 172 22.66 -3.06 -5.16
C MET A 172 21.30 -3.71 -5.00
N SER A 173 20.77 -3.69 -3.77
CA SER A 173 19.38 -4.09 -3.53
C SER A 173 18.69 -3.11 -2.59
N TRP A 174 17.40 -2.89 -2.84
CA TRP A 174 16.54 -2.08 -1.99
C TRP A 174 15.09 -2.49 -2.15
N ARG A 175 14.22 -1.93 -1.31
CA ARG A 175 12.79 -2.18 -1.37
C ARG A 175 12.04 -0.87 -1.53
N VAL A 176 11.06 -0.85 -2.42
CA VAL A 176 10.14 0.28 -2.60
C VAL A 176 8.77 -0.12 -2.08
N ASN A 177 8.20 0.73 -1.23
CA ASN A 177 6.90 0.55 -0.60
C ASN A 177 6.30 1.91 -0.22
N GLU A 178 5.18 1.92 0.49
CA GLU A 178 4.46 3.14 0.91
C GLU A 178 5.30 4.09 1.77
N SER A 179 6.36 3.58 2.41
CA SER A 179 7.24 4.33 3.31
C SER A 179 8.65 4.56 2.76
N SER A 180 9.00 3.95 1.62
CA SER A 180 10.37 3.97 1.07
C SER A 180 10.31 4.15 -0.43
N HIS A 181 10.78 5.30 -0.93
CA HIS A 181 10.76 5.63 -2.36
C HIS A 181 11.97 5.02 -3.08
N HIS A 182 12.06 5.18 -4.40
CA HIS A 182 13.29 4.84 -5.11
C HIS A 182 14.48 5.61 -4.55
N SER A 183 15.66 5.04 -4.79
CA SER A 183 16.90 5.76 -4.58
C SER A 183 17.66 5.75 -5.89
N ASP A 184 18.04 6.93 -6.34
CA ASP A 184 18.84 7.08 -7.54
C ASP A 184 20.20 6.38 -7.38
N ILE A 185 20.75 5.97 -8.52
CA ILE A 185 22.09 5.39 -8.59
C ILE A 185 23.00 6.49 -9.12
N SER A 186 24.12 6.69 -8.44
CA SER A 186 25.08 7.74 -8.75
C SER A 186 26.47 7.16 -8.85
N PHE A 187 27.33 7.77 -9.65
CA PHE A 187 28.75 7.42 -9.66
C PHE A 187 29.62 8.66 -9.88
N ASP A 188 30.85 8.59 -9.38
CA ASP A 188 31.92 9.52 -9.68
C ASP A 188 33.13 8.76 -10.24
N GLU A 189 34.31 9.39 -10.34
CA GLU A 189 35.50 8.74 -10.88
C GLU A 189 36.02 7.54 -10.06
N GLN A 190 35.57 7.37 -8.81
CA GLN A 190 36.14 6.43 -7.86
C GLN A 190 35.11 5.46 -7.28
N SER A 191 33.83 5.79 -7.37
CA SER A 191 32.78 5.04 -6.70
C SER A 191 31.47 5.05 -7.47
N LEU A 192 30.75 3.95 -7.36
CA LEU A 192 29.36 3.77 -7.74
C LEU A 192 28.59 3.56 -6.43
N PHE A 193 27.49 4.27 -6.23
CA PHE A 193 26.75 4.25 -4.98
C PHE A 193 25.28 4.58 -5.21
N ARG A 194 24.43 4.06 -4.32
CA ARG A 194 23.02 4.44 -4.25
C ARG A 194 22.92 5.69 -3.38
N GLU A 195 22.13 6.67 -3.80
CA GLU A 195 21.80 7.82 -2.97
C GLU A 195 21.09 7.38 -1.67
N GLY A 196 20.86 8.32 -0.75
CA GLY A 196 20.05 8.04 0.43
C GLY A 196 18.60 7.77 0.01
N GLN A 197 18.05 6.62 0.41
CA GLN A 197 16.64 6.34 0.16
C GLN A 197 15.77 7.28 0.99
N GLU A 198 14.87 8.01 0.31
CA GLU A 198 13.90 8.84 1.00
C GLU A 198 12.86 7.95 1.69
N HIS A 199 12.77 8.12 3.00
CA HIS A 199 11.74 7.51 3.81
C HIS A 199 10.67 8.55 4.15
N SER A 200 9.42 8.23 3.82
CA SER A 200 8.27 8.99 4.26
C SER A 200 7.50 8.22 5.32
N SER A 201 6.97 8.91 6.32
CA SER A 201 5.85 8.40 7.10
C SER A 201 4.59 8.69 6.30
N PRO A 202 4.04 7.73 5.52
CA PRO A 202 2.75 7.93 4.89
C PRO A 202 1.72 8.24 5.98
N LEU A 203 0.86 9.22 5.69
CA LEU A 203 -0.28 9.49 6.56
C LEU A 203 -1.24 8.32 6.45
N TYR A 204 -1.47 7.64 7.56
CA TYR A 204 -2.54 6.65 7.64
C TYR A 204 -3.76 7.25 8.32
N CYS A 205 -4.91 6.63 8.12
CA CYS A 205 -6.13 6.94 8.83
C CYS A 205 -6.42 5.85 9.84
N GLU A 206 -6.81 6.28 11.04
CA GLU A 206 -7.38 5.45 12.08
C GLU A 206 -8.69 6.11 12.50
N TRP A 207 -9.75 5.31 12.65
CA TRP A 207 -11.05 5.79 13.09
C TRP A 207 -11.22 5.53 14.59
N THR A 208 -11.81 6.47 15.30
CA THR A 208 -12.27 6.23 16.67
C THR A 208 -13.58 5.45 16.68
N ASP A 209 -13.95 4.92 17.84
CA ASP A 209 -15.25 4.27 18.06
C ASP A 209 -16.44 5.21 17.75
N ASP A 210 -16.24 6.53 17.86
CA ASP A 210 -17.24 7.55 17.55
C ASP A 210 -17.24 7.98 16.07
N GLY A 211 -16.39 7.37 15.24
CA GLY A 211 -16.31 7.61 13.80
C GLY A 211 -15.38 8.75 13.34
N GLU A 212 -14.64 9.40 14.24
CA GLU A 212 -13.70 10.47 13.89
C GLU A 212 -12.39 9.92 13.28
N VAL A 213 -11.86 10.56 12.23
CA VAL A 213 -10.59 10.18 11.61
C VAL A 213 -9.41 10.88 12.29
N ARG A 214 -8.39 10.10 12.64
CA ARG A 214 -7.12 10.61 13.17
C ARG A 214 -5.97 10.25 12.21
N PRO A 215 -5.10 11.21 11.87
CA PRO A 215 -3.88 10.90 11.15
C PRO A 215 -2.92 10.15 12.08
N MET A 216 -2.33 9.07 11.58
CA MET A 216 -1.24 8.34 12.22
C MET A 216 0.08 8.56 11.47
#